data_AF-A0A1L8CKB0-F1
#
_entry.id   AF-A0A1L8CKB0-F1
#
_cell.length_a   1.000
_cell.length_b   1.000
_cell.length_c   1.000
_cell.angle_alpha   90.00
_cell.angle_beta   90.00
_cell.angle_gamma   90.00
#
_symmetry.space_group_name_H-M   'P 1'
#
loop_
_entity.id
_entity.type
_entity.pdbx_description
1 polymer ?
#
loop_
_entity_poly.entity_id
_entity_poly.type
_entity_poly.pdbx_seq_one_letter_code
_entity_poly.pdbx_strand_id
1 'polypeptide(L)'
;MKNTLTYSISFSFKGIVHKPQCVLDLDHFMIRGEISIPLLYEHLARSNNIDAYSYEHDVLMMSDIEFESAEGLATEFLHDGQFDCDGFESRWRTESLHCAIQEIASRCMGIEDMTTLSGLKEALLEAIELGKKEQRHVLSAVNKPADKLF
;
A
#
# COMPACT_ATOMS: atom_id res chain seq x y z
N MET A 1 -10.44 7.27 9.50
CA MET A 1 -10.49 8.17 8.32
C MET A 1 -10.03 7.37 7.12
N LYS A 2 -10.57 7.65 5.94
CA LYS A 2 -10.22 6.93 4.71
C LYS A 2 -8.99 7.57 4.07
N ASN A 3 -8.04 6.77 3.62
CA ASN A 3 -6.85 7.23 2.91
C ASN A 3 -7.10 7.17 1.40
N THR A 4 -7.04 8.30 0.71
CA THR A 4 -7.28 8.37 -0.74
C THR A 4 -6.15 9.10 -1.46
N LEU A 5 -5.93 8.76 -2.73
CA LEU A 5 -4.92 9.39 -3.60
C LEU A 5 -5.51 9.65 -4.98
N THR A 6 -5.52 10.91 -5.41
CA THR A 6 -5.95 11.32 -6.74
C THR A 6 -4.73 11.44 -7.65
N TYR A 7 -4.79 10.81 -8.82
CA TYR A 7 -3.73 10.85 -9.81
C TYR A 7 -4.30 10.86 -11.22
N SER A 8 -3.51 11.37 -12.17
CA SER A 8 -3.82 11.39 -13.58
C SER A 8 -2.59 11.07 -14.42
N ILE A 9 -2.80 10.79 -15.70
CA ILE A 9 -1.72 10.63 -16.68
C ILE A 9 -2.09 11.46 -17.90
N SER A 10 -1.22 12.38 -18.29
CA SER A 10 -1.40 13.23 -19.48
C SER A 10 -0.64 12.66 -20.66
N PHE A 11 -1.32 12.33 -21.76
CA PHE A 11 -0.66 11.78 -22.96
C PHE A 11 -1.36 12.19 -24.26
N SER A 12 -0.68 12.06 -25.39
CA SER A 12 -1.24 12.36 -26.71
C SER A 12 -1.42 11.10 -27.53
N PHE A 13 -2.64 10.84 -27.99
CA PHE A 13 -2.97 9.70 -28.85
C PHE A 13 -3.76 10.18 -30.07
N LYS A 14 -3.29 9.83 -31.28
CA LYS A 14 -3.91 10.24 -32.55
C LYS A 14 -4.17 11.76 -32.69
N GLY A 15 -3.27 12.57 -32.14
CA GLY A 15 -3.38 14.04 -32.19
C GLY A 15 -4.38 14.65 -31.20
N ILE A 16 -4.93 13.84 -30.29
CA ILE A 16 -5.80 14.27 -29.20
C ILE A 16 -5.01 14.14 -27.89
N VAL A 17 -5.12 15.13 -27.01
CA VAL A 17 -4.56 15.05 -25.66
C VAL A 17 -5.59 14.43 -24.74
N HIS A 18 -5.19 13.35 -24.06
CA HIS A 18 -5.97 12.62 -23.08
C HIS A 18 -5.41 12.93 -21.69
N LYS A 19 -6.30 13.09 -20.71
CA LYS A 19 -5.95 13.22 -19.28
C LYS A 19 -6.92 12.39 -18.42
N PRO A 20 -6.90 11.06 -18.51
CA PRO A 20 -7.63 10.21 -17.58
C PRO A 20 -7.17 10.47 -16.14
N GLN A 21 -8.13 10.46 -15.23
CA GLN A 21 -7.93 10.70 -13.81
C GLN A 21 -8.60 9.58 -13.01
N CYS A 22 -8.08 9.31 -11.82
CA CYS A 22 -8.65 8.32 -10.93
C CYS A 22 -8.41 8.69 -9.45
N VAL A 23 -9.32 8.25 -8.58
CA VAL A 23 -9.17 8.32 -7.13
C VAL A 23 -8.93 6.91 -6.61
N LEU A 24 -7.77 6.69 -5.99
CA LEU A 24 -7.37 5.43 -5.40
C LEU A 24 -7.80 5.37 -3.93
N ASP A 25 -8.42 4.26 -3.55
CA ASP A 25 -8.68 3.92 -2.15
C ASP A 25 -7.47 3.16 -1.58
N LEU A 26 -6.55 3.88 -0.92
CA LEU A 26 -5.29 3.32 -0.47
C LEU A 26 -5.52 2.22 0.58
N ASP A 27 -6.50 2.38 1.47
CA ASP A 27 -6.80 1.39 2.50
C ASP A 27 -7.19 0.04 1.88
N HIS A 28 -8.01 0.06 0.83
CA HIS A 28 -8.40 -1.15 0.12
C HIS A 28 -7.22 -1.84 -0.56
N PHE A 29 -6.31 -1.07 -1.14
CA PHE A 29 -5.12 -1.61 -1.81
C PHE A 29 -4.15 -2.23 -0.80
N MET A 30 -3.89 -1.55 0.32
CA MET A 30 -3.02 -2.05 1.39
C MET A 30 -3.48 -3.38 1.99
N ILE A 31 -4.81 -3.60 2.08
CA ILE A 31 -5.37 -4.87 2.56
C ILE A 31 -5.12 -6.01 1.56
N ARG A 32 -5.13 -5.70 0.25
CA ARG A 32 -4.95 -6.70 -0.82
C ARG A 32 -3.49 -6.97 -1.15
N GLY A 33 -2.58 -6.09 -0.75
CA GLY A 33 -1.14 -6.21 -0.99
C GLY A 33 -0.45 -4.86 -1.06
N GLU A 34 0.69 -4.83 -1.74
CA GLU A 34 1.51 -3.63 -1.88
C GLU A 34 0.97 -2.72 -3.01
N ILE A 35 1.19 -1.41 -2.85
CA ILE A 35 0.91 -0.43 -3.92
C ILE A 35 2.14 -0.40 -4.82
N SER A 36 1.95 -0.68 -6.11
CA SER A 36 3.02 -0.60 -7.10
C SER A 36 2.60 0.23 -8.31
N ILE A 37 3.57 0.88 -8.93
CA ILE A 37 3.36 1.74 -10.11
C ILE A 37 2.60 1.01 -11.25
N PRO A 38 2.93 -0.25 -11.62
CA PRO A 38 2.16 -0.97 -12.65
C PRO A 38 0.67 -1.15 -12.30
N LEU A 39 0.34 -1.31 -11.01
CA LEU A 39 -1.05 -1.43 -10.57
C LEU A 39 -1.81 -0.12 -10.74
N LEU A 40 -1.15 1.03 -10.64
CA LEU A 40 -1.77 2.34 -10.83
C LEU A 40 -2.19 2.54 -12.29
N TYR A 41 -1.32 2.21 -13.25
CA TYR A 41 -1.67 2.28 -14.67
C TYR A 41 -2.85 1.38 -15.00
N GLU A 42 -2.82 0.12 -14.54
CA GLU A 42 -3.91 -0.84 -14.76
C GLU A 42 -5.23 -0.38 -14.14
N HIS A 43 -5.17 0.19 -12.95
CA HIS A 43 -6.36 0.71 -12.27
C HIS A 43 -6.96 1.91 -13.02
N LEU A 44 -6.12 2.84 -13.48
CA LEU A 44 -6.54 4.02 -14.22
C LEU A 44 -7.09 3.66 -15.60
N ALA A 45 -6.44 2.74 -16.33
CA ALA A 45 -6.92 2.23 -17.61
C ALA A 45 -8.32 1.62 -17.49
N ARG A 46 -8.52 0.71 -16.53
CA ARG A 46 -9.83 0.07 -16.28
C ARG A 46 -10.91 1.08 -15.89
N SER A 47 -10.56 2.04 -15.04
CA SER A 47 -11.49 3.08 -14.58
C SER A 47 -11.92 4.04 -15.71
N ASN A 48 -11.09 4.18 -16.76
CA ASN A 48 -11.33 5.08 -17.88
C ASN A 48 -11.69 4.34 -19.19
N ASN A 49 -12.01 3.03 -19.12
CA ASN A 49 -12.37 2.19 -20.27
C ASN A 49 -11.29 2.14 -21.37
N ILE A 50 -10.01 2.23 -20.99
CA ILE A 50 -8.88 2.04 -21.91
C ILE A 50 -8.60 0.54 -21.98
N ASP A 51 -8.72 -0.03 -23.18
CA ASP A 51 -8.51 -1.45 -23.42
C ASP A 51 -7.01 -1.82 -23.28
N ALA A 52 -6.71 -2.85 -22.49
CA ALA A 52 -5.36 -3.32 -22.19
C ALA A 52 -4.58 -3.85 -23.42
N TYR A 53 -5.25 -4.10 -24.54
CA TYR A 53 -4.64 -4.52 -25.81
C TYR A 53 -4.65 -3.42 -26.88
N SER A 54 -4.92 -2.17 -26.47
CA SER A 54 -4.93 -1.04 -27.38
C SER A 54 -3.59 -0.29 -27.39
N TYR A 55 -3.25 0.30 -28.55
CA TYR A 55 -2.14 1.25 -28.63
C TYR A 55 -2.30 2.45 -27.68
N GLU A 56 -3.53 2.78 -27.27
CA GLU A 56 -3.79 3.84 -26.29
C GLU A 56 -3.27 3.43 -24.90
N HIS A 57 -3.45 2.16 -24.52
CA HIS A 57 -2.86 1.60 -23.29
C HIS A 57 -1.34 1.56 -23.37
N ASP A 58 -0.75 1.17 -24.49
CA ASP A 58 0.71 1.20 -24.65
C ASP A 58 1.29 2.60 -24.42
N VAL A 59 0.64 3.64 -24.97
CA VAL A 59 1.05 5.04 -24.78
C VAL A 59 0.85 5.48 -23.33
N LEU A 60 -0.27 5.09 -22.70
CA LEU A 60 -0.53 5.35 -21.30
C LEU A 60 0.57 4.79 -20.39
N MET A 61 0.99 3.54 -20.61
CA MET A 61 2.03 2.85 -19.82
C MET A 61 3.42 3.50 -19.95
N MET A 62 3.66 4.26 -21.02
CA MET A 62 4.91 4.99 -21.27
C MET A 62 4.88 6.44 -20.77
N SER A 63 3.75 6.91 -20.26
CA SER A 63 3.53 8.30 -19.85
C SER A 63 3.62 8.44 -18.34
N ASP A 64 4.06 9.59 -17.85
CA ASP A 64 4.27 9.78 -16.41
C ASP A 64 2.97 9.93 -15.62
N ILE A 65 2.96 9.40 -14.39
CA ILE A 65 1.87 9.60 -13.43
C ILE A 65 2.04 10.97 -12.76
N GLU A 66 0.97 11.76 -12.77
CA GLU A 66 0.82 13.00 -12.04
C GLU A 66 -0.01 12.75 -10.78
N PHE A 67 0.57 12.91 -9.59
CA PHE A 67 -0.17 12.85 -8.33
C PHE A 67 -0.71 14.25 -7.98
N GLU A 68 -2.03 14.37 -7.81
CA GLU A 68 -2.70 15.67 -7.68
C GLU A 68 -3.05 16.01 -6.24
N SER A 69 -3.61 15.06 -5.49
CA SER A 69 -4.04 15.27 -4.12
C SER A 69 -4.09 13.96 -3.35
N ALA A 70 -3.99 14.06 -2.03
CA ALA A 70 -4.11 12.94 -1.11
C ALA A 70 -4.97 13.35 0.09
N GLU A 71 -5.65 12.38 0.69
CA GLU A 71 -6.45 12.58 1.91
C GLU A 71 -6.05 11.59 3.01
N GLY A 72 -6.26 12.02 4.26
CA GLY A 72 -5.90 11.22 5.43
C GLY A 72 -4.39 11.18 5.62
N LEU A 73 -3.89 10.01 6.06
CA LEU A 73 -2.48 9.75 6.29
C LEU A 73 -1.63 9.95 5.03
N ALA A 74 -2.22 9.71 3.85
CA ALA A 74 -1.54 9.83 2.57
C ALA A 74 -1.05 11.25 2.25
N THR A 75 -1.66 12.27 2.85
CA THR A 75 -1.23 13.68 2.69
C THR A 75 0.20 13.91 3.15
N GLU A 76 0.67 13.16 4.16
CA GLU A 76 2.03 13.25 4.67
C GLU A 76 3.08 12.65 3.72
N PHE A 77 2.65 11.90 2.71
CA PHE A 77 3.51 11.18 1.77
C PHE A 77 3.44 11.72 0.35
N LEU A 78 2.67 12.79 0.11
CA LEU A 78 2.60 13.48 -1.18
C LEU A 78 3.44 14.77 -1.13
N HIS A 79 4.55 14.78 -1.87
CA HIS A 79 5.48 15.91 -1.91
C HIS A 79 5.90 16.22 -3.34
N ASP A 80 5.75 17.48 -3.75
CA ASP A 80 6.17 17.98 -5.08
C ASP A 80 5.68 17.11 -6.26
N GLY A 81 4.44 16.63 -6.17
CA GLY A 81 3.83 15.77 -7.21
C GLY A 81 4.35 14.34 -7.23
N GLN A 82 5.11 13.91 -6.22
CA GLN A 82 5.56 12.54 -6.01
C GLN A 82 4.95 11.95 -4.75
N PHE A 83 4.57 10.67 -4.83
CA PHE A 83 4.00 9.93 -3.71
C PHE A 83 4.99 8.88 -3.19
N ASP A 84 5.35 8.97 -1.91
CA ASP A 84 6.21 7.99 -1.22
C ASP A 84 5.39 6.75 -0.81
N CYS A 85 5.28 5.79 -1.74
CA CYS A 85 4.57 4.54 -1.50
C CYS A 85 5.14 3.76 -0.32
N ASP A 86 6.48 3.67 -0.21
CA ASP A 86 7.15 2.86 0.81
C ASP A 86 6.95 3.46 2.21
N GLY A 87 7.08 4.79 2.31
CA GLY A 87 6.81 5.54 3.53
C GLY A 87 5.35 5.39 3.97
N PHE A 88 4.40 5.56 3.03
CA PHE A 88 2.98 5.42 3.31
C PHE A 88 2.67 4.00 3.80
N GLU A 89 3.16 2.98 3.10
CA GLU A 89 2.95 1.58 3.47
C GLU A 89 3.48 1.26 4.88
N SER A 90 4.71 1.70 5.18
CA SER A 90 5.33 1.49 6.50
C SER A 90 4.50 2.14 7.62
N ARG A 91 4.04 3.37 7.39
CA ARG A 91 3.23 4.12 8.35
C ARG A 91 1.84 3.53 8.51
N TRP A 92 1.19 3.15 7.41
CA TRP A 92 -0.11 2.50 7.40
C TRP A 92 -0.06 1.17 8.17
N ARG A 93 0.93 0.31 7.89
CA ARG A 93 1.10 -0.97 8.60
C ARG A 93 1.26 -0.77 10.11
N THR A 94 2.03 0.24 10.52
CA THR A 94 2.22 0.60 11.95
C THR A 94 0.92 1.06 12.59
N GLU A 95 0.18 1.96 11.94
CA GLU A 95 -1.07 2.51 12.46
C GLU A 95 -2.17 1.43 12.54
N SER A 96 -2.30 0.60 11.51
CA SER A 96 -3.22 -0.53 11.49
C SER A 96 -2.90 -1.54 12.61
N LEU A 97 -1.61 -1.78 12.88
CA LEU A 97 -1.18 -2.65 13.97
C LEU A 97 -1.57 -2.08 15.34
N HIS A 98 -1.36 -0.77 15.54
CA HIS A 98 -1.79 -0.09 16.77
C HIS A 98 -3.29 -0.18 16.98
N CYS A 99 -4.09 0.07 15.93
CA CYS A 99 -5.55 -0.06 15.97
C CYS A 99 -5.98 -1.49 16.34
N ALA A 100 -5.37 -2.50 15.72
CA ALA A 100 -5.68 -3.90 16.00
C ALA A 100 -5.35 -4.30 17.45
N ILE A 101 -4.20 -3.86 17.97
CA ILE A 101 -3.81 -4.10 19.36
C ILE A 101 -4.79 -3.43 20.33
N GLN A 102 -5.16 -2.17 20.06
CA GLN A 102 -6.13 -1.43 20.87
C GLN A 102 -7.50 -2.12 20.89
N GLU A 103 -7.98 -2.60 19.74
CA GLU A 103 -9.25 -3.33 19.63
C GLU A 103 -9.22 -4.64 20.43
N ILE A 104 -8.12 -5.40 20.35
CA ILE A 104 -7.94 -6.63 21.12
C ILE A 104 -7.90 -6.33 22.62
N ALA A 105 -7.16 -5.31 23.06
CA ALA A 105 -7.08 -4.92 24.45
C ALA A 105 -8.43 -4.46 25.01
N SER A 106 -9.19 -3.69 24.23
CA SER A 106 -10.56 -3.29 24.59
C SER A 106 -11.46 -4.51 24.74
N ARG A 107 -11.45 -5.43 23.77
CA ARG A 107 -12.31 -6.63 23.79
C ARG A 107 -11.95 -7.63 24.89
N CYS A 108 -10.66 -7.88 25.12
CA CYS A 108 -10.20 -8.94 26.03
C CYS A 108 -10.02 -8.45 27.47
N MET A 109 -9.70 -7.17 27.66
CA MET A 109 -9.31 -6.63 28.97
C MET A 109 -10.13 -5.41 29.40
N GLY A 110 -11.06 -4.94 28.56
CA GLY A 110 -11.86 -3.74 28.85
C GLY A 110 -11.04 -2.45 28.88
N ILE A 111 -9.85 -2.44 28.29
CA ILE A 111 -8.96 -1.27 28.26
C ILE A 111 -9.34 -0.40 27.06
N GLU A 112 -9.95 0.75 27.32
CA GLU A 112 -10.36 1.69 26.25
C GLU A 112 -9.20 2.51 25.70
N ASP A 113 -8.11 2.66 26.47
CA ASP A 113 -6.92 3.42 26.08
C ASP A 113 -5.65 2.67 26.50
N MET A 114 -4.90 2.14 25.53
CA MET A 114 -3.62 1.47 25.80
C MET A 114 -2.47 2.42 26.07
N THR A 115 -2.63 3.74 25.89
CA THR A 115 -1.57 4.71 26.22
C THR A 115 -1.24 4.70 27.70
N THR A 116 -2.19 4.31 28.56
CA THR A 116 -1.97 4.17 30.01
C THR A 116 -1.14 2.93 30.37
N LEU A 117 -0.92 2.00 29.43
CA LEU A 117 -0.20 0.74 29.61
C LEU A 117 0.88 0.58 28.51
N SER A 118 1.72 1.59 28.36
CA SER A 118 2.79 1.63 27.35
C SER A 118 3.67 0.37 27.33
N GLY A 119 4.05 -0.15 28.50
CA GLY A 119 4.86 -1.37 28.60
C GLY A 119 4.17 -2.62 28.04
N LEU A 120 2.84 -2.73 28.15
CA LEU A 120 2.10 -3.84 27.54
C LEU A 120 2.02 -3.69 26.02
N LYS A 121 1.79 -2.47 25.54
CA LYS A 121 1.81 -2.16 24.10
C LYS A 121 3.16 -2.53 23.49
N GLU A 122 4.26 -2.12 24.12
CA GLU A 122 5.62 -2.44 23.68
C GLU A 122 5.89 -3.94 23.66
N ALA A 123 5.53 -4.67 24.72
CA ALA A 123 5.71 -6.12 24.78
C ALA A 123 4.92 -6.86 23.68
N LEU A 124 3.70 -6.40 23.36
CA LEU A 124 2.90 -6.98 22.28
C LEU A 124 3.50 -6.70 20.90
N LEU A 125 4.01 -5.49 20.67
CA LEU A 125 4.72 -5.15 19.44
C LEU A 125 5.97 -6.04 19.27
N GLU A 126 6.76 -6.21 20.33
CA GLU A 126 7.95 -7.06 20.33
C GLU A 126 7.61 -8.53 20.07
N ALA A 127 6.56 -9.06 20.69
CA ALA A 127 6.10 -10.42 20.45
C ALA A 127 5.67 -10.64 18.99
N ILE A 128 5.02 -9.66 18.37
CA ILE A 128 4.61 -9.71 16.96
C ILE A 128 5.84 -9.65 16.04
N GLU A 129 6.82 -8.80 16.34
CA GLU A 129 8.08 -8.76 15.59
C GLU A 129 8.84 -10.08 15.67
N LEU A 130 8.91 -10.68 16.87
CA LEU A 130 9.53 -11.98 17.09
C LEU A 130 8.83 -13.07 16.26
N GLY A 131 7.49 -13.11 16.28
CA GLY A 131 6.70 -14.03 15.46
C GLY A 131 6.97 -13.87 13.96
N LYS A 132 7.06 -12.63 13.45
CA LYS A 132 7.39 -12.35 12.04
C LYS A 132 8.81 -12.78 11.66
N LYS A 133 9.77 -12.71 12.59
CA LYS A 133 11.15 -13.19 12.37
C LYS A 133 11.20 -14.71 12.28
N GLU A 134 10.53 -15.40 13.19
CA GLU A 134 10.44 -16.87 13.19
C GLU A 134 9.73 -17.41 11.94
N GLN A 135 8.63 -16.76 11.52
CA GLN A 135 7.89 -17.17 10.32
C GLN A 135 8.73 -17.00 9.03
N ARG A 136 9.55 -15.94 8.95
CA ARG A 136 10.54 -15.75 7.87
C ARG A 136 11.64 -16.81 7.91
N HIS A 137 12.09 -17.21 9.10
CA HIS A 137 13.09 -18.26 9.27
C HIS A 137 12.57 -19.63 8.79
N VAL A 138 11.33 -20.00 9.16
CA VAL A 138 10.68 -21.24 8.72
C VAL A 138 10.50 -21.28 7.19
N LEU A 139 10.08 -20.16 6.57
CA LEU A 139 9.91 -20.10 5.10
C LEU A 139 11.26 -20.14 4.34
N SER A 140 12.34 -19.60 4.91
CA SER A 140 13.69 -19.70 4.32
C SER A 140 14.30 -21.11 4.46
N ALA A 141 13.91 -21.89 5.47
CA ALA A 141 14.38 -23.26 5.69
C ALA A 141 13.72 -24.28 4.74
N VAL A 142 12.49 -24.02 4.29
CA VAL A 142 11.77 -24.87 3.32
C VAL A 142 12.35 -24.76 1.89
N ASN A 143 13.11 -23.71 1.60
CA ASN A 143 13.61 -23.40 0.25
C ASN A 143 15.11 -23.71 0.02
N LYS A 144 15.75 -24.51 0.87
CA LYS A 144 17.08 -25.04 0.54
C LYS A 144 16.95 -26.05 -0.62
N PRO A 145 17.57 -25.82 -1.79
CA PRO A 145 17.67 -26.87 -2.79
C PRO A 145 18.44 -28.03 -2.18
N ALA A 146 17.92 -29.25 -2.37
CA ALA A 146 18.62 -30.47 -2.06
C ALA A 146 19.90 -30.52 -2.92
N ASP A 147 21.01 -30.03 -2.35
CA ASP A 147 22.31 -30.22 -2.96
C ASP A 147 22.57 -31.72 -3.03
N LYS A 148 22.68 -32.15 -4.29
CA LYS A 148 22.86 -33.52 -4.72
C LYS A 148 24.10 -34.10 -4.04
N LEU A 149 23.90 -35.18 -3.29
CA LEU A 149 24.90 -36.22 -3.12
C LEU A 149 25.21 -36.81 -4.50
N PHE A 150 26.34 -36.45 -5.11
CA PHE A 150 27.13 -37.30 -6.00
C PHE A 150 28.59 -36.84 -5.99
#